data_AF-A0A0F9AIP6-F1
#
_entry.id   AF-A0A0F9AIP6-F1
#
_cell.length_a   1.000
_cell.length_b   1.000
_cell.length_c   1.000
_cell.angle_alpha   90.00
_cell.angle_beta   90.00
_cell.angle_gamma   90.00
#
_symmetry.space_group_name_H-M   'P 1'
#
loop_
_entity.id
_entity.type
_entity.pdbx_description
1 polymer ?
#
loop_
_entity_poly.entity_id
_entity_poly.type
_entity_poly.pdbx_seq_one_letter_code
_entity_poly.pdbx_strand_id
1 'polypeptide(L)'
;SYNSRGEEDKGVQIWHTSTYLMERFLGSLAKNPRMKGGGYEAFTDFSHPDQDVGKSISFTRQGKAQSTEFIGIKFVDRDYDISDEILEAAFILDECLFIPTYDEAFAIYWGEEGPEDDSDEVGRHRGRGVDGEIKDDETVKDEDEDEEKETPIKRERKRKKKEPEPEEVEEGEVEGCPHGGTFGTDIDELDACNEICDEEKWKDCAQENERLEKEEKEKEKEKEKEKEGGGTGRRGTGRRR
;
A
#
# COMPACT_ATOMS: atom_id res chain seq x y z
N SER A 1 25.73 12.02 6.64
CA SER A 1 24.32 12.32 6.36
C SER A 1 24.15 12.66 4.89
N TYR A 2 23.13 12.09 4.26
CA TYR A 2 22.80 12.32 2.85
C TYR A 2 21.82 13.49 2.63
N ASN A 3 21.37 14.14 3.71
CA ASN A 3 20.51 15.32 3.68
C ASN A 3 21.34 16.59 3.82
N SER A 4 20.89 17.69 3.22
CA SER A 4 21.48 19.00 3.52
C SER A 4 21.12 19.40 4.95
N ARG A 5 22.02 20.08 5.67
CA ARG A 5 21.78 20.51 7.07
C ARG A 5 20.44 21.21 7.26
N GLY A 6 20.05 22.05 6.30
CA GLY A 6 18.78 22.77 6.36
C GLY A 6 17.53 21.90 6.19
N GLU A 7 17.63 20.69 5.65
CA GLU A 7 16.52 19.73 5.64
C GLU A 7 16.48 18.92 6.95
N GLU A 8 17.63 18.63 7.56
CA GLU A 8 17.70 17.96 8.86
C GLU A 8 17.07 18.82 9.97
N ASP A 9 17.29 20.13 9.93
CA ASP A 9 16.74 21.08 10.92
C ASP A 9 15.22 21.18 10.88
N LYS A 10 14.55 20.74 9.79
CA LYS A 10 13.09 20.74 9.69
C LYS A 10 12.44 19.56 10.43
N GLY A 11 13.23 18.58 10.87
CA GLY A 11 12.75 17.42 11.60
C GLY A 11 11.93 16.45 10.75
N VAL A 12 10.99 15.74 11.38
CA VAL A 12 10.10 14.78 10.72
C VAL A 12 9.12 15.52 9.81
N GLN A 13 8.96 15.05 8.58
CA GLN A 13 8.10 15.67 7.58
C GLN A 13 7.17 14.65 6.93
N ILE A 14 6.00 15.10 6.50
CA ILE A 14 5.09 14.33 5.66
C ILE A 14 5.51 14.53 4.21
N TRP A 15 5.84 13.43 3.54
CA TRP A 15 6.20 13.46 2.13
C TRP A 15 5.02 12.99 1.27
N HIS A 16 4.34 13.94 0.63
CA HIS A 16 3.28 13.65 -0.32
C HIS A 16 3.87 13.18 -1.65
N THR A 17 3.58 11.93 -2.02
CA THR A 17 3.96 11.36 -3.31
C THR A 17 2.78 10.64 -3.94
N SER A 18 2.75 10.59 -5.27
CA SER A 18 1.72 9.82 -5.97
C SER A 18 2.03 8.32 -5.92
N THR A 19 0.97 7.51 -5.84
CA THR A 19 1.06 6.04 -5.92
C THR A 19 1.77 5.58 -7.20
N TYR A 20 1.51 6.27 -8.31
CA TYR A 20 2.07 5.91 -9.62
C TYR A 20 3.58 6.15 -9.70
N LEU A 21 4.08 7.26 -9.16
CA LEU A 21 5.49 7.66 -9.31
C LEU A 21 6.42 7.01 -8.30
N MET A 22 5.93 6.59 -7.12
CA MET A 22 6.81 6.12 -6.05
C MET A 22 6.35 4.78 -5.48
N GLU A 23 5.12 4.69 -4.99
CA GLU A 23 4.62 3.53 -4.24
C GLU A 23 4.72 2.23 -5.05
N ARG A 24 4.32 2.27 -6.34
CA ARG A 24 4.41 1.11 -7.22
C ARG A 24 5.84 0.60 -7.37
N PHE A 25 6.81 1.49 -7.46
CA PHE A 25 8.22 1.14 -7.58
C PHE A 25 8.78 0.61 -6.26
N LEU A 26 8.49 1.28 -5.14
CA LEU A 26 8.88 0.83 -3.80
C LEU A 26 8.31 -0.55 -3.48
N GLY A 27 7.02 -0.77 -3.71
CA GLY A 27 6.39 -2.07 -3.50
C GLY A 27 6.99 -3.16 -4.39
N SER A 28 7.33 -2.85 -5.64
CA SER A 28 8.00 -3.80 -6.54
C SER A 28 9.43 -4.12 -6.10
N LEU A 29 10.16 -3.16 -5.53
CA LEU A 29 11.51 -3.35 -4.99
C LEU A 29 11.46 -4.16 -3.70
N ALA A 30 10.52 -3.85 -2.82
CA ALA A 30 10.39 -4.51 -1.51
C ALA A 30 9.98 -5.99 -1.64
N LYS A 31 9.16 -6.32 -2.65
CA LYS A 31 8.73 -7.71 -2.94
C LYS A 31 9.79 -8.59 -3.59
N ASN A 32 10.83 -8.00 -4.19
CA ASN A 32 11.86 -8.75 -4.93
C ASN A 32 13.26 -8.42 -4.42
N PRO A 33 13.59 -8.74 -3.14
CA PRO A 33 14.97 -8.64 -2.72
C PRO A 33 15.76 -9.62 -3.59
N ARG A 34 16.72 -9.10 -4.36
CA ARG A 34 17.64 -9.90 -5.17
C ARG A 34 18.61 -10.74 -4.32
N MET A 35 18.20 -11.14 -3.12
CA MET A 35 19.03 -11.97 -2.26
C MET A 35 19.21 -13.34 -2.90
N LYS A 36 20.47 -13.64 -3.25
CA LYS A 36 20.91 -14.98 -3.61
C LYS A 36 20.68 -15.92 -2.42
N GLY A 37 19.55 -16.62 -2.41
CA GLY A 37 19.28 -17.72 -1.46
C GLY A 37 18.22 -17.45 -0.39
N GLY A 38 17.50 -16.33 -0.43
CA GLY A 38 16.33 -16.12 0.43
C GLY A 38 15.10 -16.86 -0.11
N GLY A 39 14.36 -17.53 0.76
CA GLY A 39 13.10 -18.20 0.42
C GLY A 39 12.05 -17.26 -0.18
N TYR A 40 10.96 -17.84 -0.69
CA TYR A 40 9.95 -17.22 -1.55
C TYR A 40 9.16 -16.02 -0.96
N GLU A 41 9.47 -15.56 0.26
CA GLU A 41 8.71 -14.54 0.98
C GLU A 41 9.58 -13.50 1.70
N ALA A 42 10.79 -13.23 1.18
CA ALA A 42 11.56 -12.11 1.70
C ALA A 42 10.92 -10.80 1.24
N PHE A 43 10.16 -10.13 2.10
CA PHE A 43 9.80 -8.72 1.92
C PHE A 43 10.87 -7.87 2.61
N THR A 44 11.29 -6.78 1.98
CA THR A 44 12.19 -5.82 2.64
C THR A 44 11.37 -4.90 3.52
N ASP A 45 11.37 -5.14 4.83
CA ASP A 45 10.81 -4.20 5.82
C ASP A 45 11.76 -3.01 5.98
N PHE A 46 11.64 -2.05 5.06
CA PHE A 46 12.46 -0.84 5.07
C PHE A 46 12.08 0.12 6.21
N SER A 47 10.89 -0.04 6.80
CA SER A 47 10.30 0.84 7.81
C SER A 47 10.68 0.53 9.25
N HIS A 48 11.30 -0.62 9.52
CA HIS A 48 11.77 -0.98 10.87
C HIS A 48 12.60 0.14 11.50
N PRO A 49 12.70 0.30 12.84
CA PRO A 49 13.60 1.29 13.47
C PRO A 49 15.09 0.87 13.54
N ASP A 50 15.37 -0.43 13.70
CA ASP A 50 16.74 -0.98 13.87
C ASP A 50 17.58 -1.04 12.58
N GLN A 51 18.79 -0.48 12.60
CA GLN A 51 19.68 -0.31 11.44
C GLN A 51 19.93 -1.56 10.60
N ASP A 52 19.97 -2.73 11.24
CA ASP A 52 20.25 -4.01 10.60
C ASP A 52 19.08 -4.51 9.72
N VAL A 53 17.85 -4.15 10.08
CA VAL A 53 16.62 -4.59 9.40
C VAL A 53 16.17 -3.56 8.37
N GLY A 54 15.90 -2.34 8.82
CA GLY A 54 15.34 -1.29 7.97
C GLY A 54 16.34 -0.68 7.00
N LYS A 55 15.82 0.11 6.06
CA LYS A 55 16.58 0.65 4.93
C LYS A 55 16.18 2.09 4.66
N SER A 56 17.15 2.90 4.27
CA SER A 56 16.89 4.25 3.74
C SER A 56 16.50 4.18 2.27
N ILE A 57 15.56 5.03 1.86
CA ILE A 57 15.16 5.15 0.46
C ILE A 57 16.03 6.24 -0.18
N SER A 58 16.77 5.87 -1.23
CA SER A 58 17.53 6.80 -2.06
C SER A 58 16.86 6.91 -3.42
N PHE A 59 16.63 8.12 -3.88
CA PHE A 59 16.08 8.41 -5.20
C PHE A 59 16.72 9.68 -5.75
N THR A 60 16.67 9.84 -7.07
CA THR A 60 17.11 11.06 -7.76
C THR A 60 15.89 11.77 -8.31
N ARG A 61 15.77 13.06 -7.98
CA ARG A 61 14.73 13.93 -8.52
C ARG A 61 15.23 14.56 -9.83
N GLN A 62 14.51 14.36 -10.92
CA GLN A 62 14.79 14.97 -12.23
C GLN A 62 13.61 15.85 -12.67
N GLY A 63 13.89 16.92 -13.41
CA GLY A 63 12.87 17.86 -13.89
C GLY A 63 12.67 19.09 -13.00
N LYS A 64 11.74 19.96 -13.42
CA LYS A 64 11.41 21.24 -12.76
C LYS A 64 9.89 21.34 -12.56
N ALA A 65 9.47 21.85 -11.41
CA ALA A 65 8.06 22.11 -11.06
C ALA A 65 7.12 20.91 -11.35
N GLN A 66 6.20 21.06 -12.29
CA GLN A 66 5.18 20.06 -12.61
C GLN A 66 5.71 18.81 -13.33
N SER A 67 6.89 18.91 -13.95
CA SER A 67 7.54 17.80 -14.66
C SER A 67 8.57 17.08 -13.79
N THR A 68 8.34 17.04 -12.48
CA THR A 68 9.26 16.39 -11.54
C THR A 68 9.04 14.88 -11.56
N GLU A 69 10.08 14.15 -11.95
CA GLU A 69 10.13 12.70 -11.94
C GLU A 69 11.10 12.22 -10.85
N PHE A 70 10.75 11.09 -10.23
CA PHE A 70 11.59 10.41 -9.25
C PHE A 70 12.15 9.14 -9.87
N ILE A 71 13.44 9.15 -10.19
CA ILE A 71 14.14 8.04 -10.85
C ILE A 71 15.16 7.41 -9.91
N GLY A 72 15.61 6.19 -10.23
CA GLY A 72 16.70 5.54 -9.50
C GLY A 72 16.36 5.18 -8.04
N ILE A 73 15.08 4.93 -7.74
CA ILE A 73 14.61 4.52 -6.41
C ILE A 73 15.31 3.21 -6.03
N LYS A 74 15.97 3.20 -4.87
CA LYS A 74 16.67 2.04 -4.32
C LYS A 74 16.65 2.07 -2.79
N PHE A 75 16.67 0.89 -2.19
CA PHE A 75 16.95 0.74 -0.76
C PHE A 75 18.46 0.76 -0.52
N VAL A 76 18.87 1.48 0.51
CA VAL A 76 20.26 1.60 0.97
C VAL A 76 20.31 1.22 2.43
N ASP A 77 21.34 0.48 2.82
CA ASP A 77 21.58 0.16 4.23
C ASP A 77 21.84 1.45 5.02
N ARG A 78 21.16 1.61 6.15
CA ARG A 78 21.37 2.74 7.06
C ARG A 78 22.46 2.41 8.07
N ASP A 79 23.12 3.46 8.57
CA ASP A 79 24.20 3.40 9.55
C ASP A 79 23.79 3.95 10.92
N TYR A 80 22.48 4.03 11.17
CA TYR A 80 21.90 4.53 12.42
C TYR A 80 20.57 3.85 12.72
N ASP A 81 20.28 3.71 14.01
CA ASP A 81 18.96 3.35 14.53
C ASP A 81 18.09 4.60 14.62
N ILE A 82 16.78 4.46 14.34
CA ILE A 82 15.83 5.56 14.53
C ILE A 82 15.54 5.67 16.03
N SER A 83 15.87 6.81 16.64
CA SER A 83 15.63 7.05 18.07
C SER A 83 14.14 7.20 18.39
N ASP A 84 13.74 6.80 19.59
CA ASP A 84 12.36 6.94 20.08
C ASP A 84 11.84 8.38 20.00
N GLU A 85 12.71 9.38 20.26
CA GLU A 85 12.35 10.80 20.12
C GLU A 85 11.84 11.17 18.71
N ILE A 86 12.38 10.52 17.66
CA ILE A 86 11.97 10.75 16.27
C ILE A 86 10.67 9.99 15.97
N LEU A 87 10.52 8.80 16.53
CA LEU A 87 9.30 8.00 16.39
C LEU A 87 8.10 8.67 17.06
N GLU A 88 8.29 9.25 18.25
CA GLU A 88 7.26 10.02 18.96
C GLU A 88 6.94 11.35 18.25
N ALA A 89 7.92 11.95 17.58
CA ALA A 89 7.70 13.14 16.76
C ALA A 89 7.00 12.84 15.42
N ALA A 90 6.80 11.57 15.07
CA ALA A 90 6.15 11.19 13.82
C ALA A 90 4.65 11.50 13.86
N PHE A 91 4.14 12.02 12.74
CA PHE A 91 2.73 12.33 12.59
C PHE A 91 1.89 11.06 12.44
N ILE A 92 0.79 10.97 13.17
CA ILE A 92 -0.26 9.99 12.90
C ILE A 92 -1.01 10.46 11.66
N LEU A 93 -0.88 9.71 10.56
CA LEU A 93 -1.42 10.14 9.26
C LEU A 93 -2.95 10.31 9.28
N ASP A 94 -3.65 9.51 10.08
CA ASP A 94 -5.12 9.60 10.22
C ASP A 94 -5.55 10.94 10.84
N GLU A 95 -4.75 11.49 11.76
CA GLU A 95 -5.03 12.81 12.37
C GLU A 95 -4.74 13.97 11.41
N CYS A 96 -3.93 13.71 10.38
CA CYS A 96 -3.60 14.71 9.35
C CYS A 96 -4.69 14.84 8.29
N LEU A 97 -5.63 13.89 8.22
CA LEU A 97 -6.73 13.91 7.26
C LEU A 97 -7.86 14.81 7.75
N PHE A 98 -7.98 16.00 7.16
CA PHE A 98 -9.15 16.83 7.34
C PHE A 98 -10.30 16.30 6.48
N ILE A 99 -11.27 15.66 7.12
CA ILE A 99 -12.52 15.25 6.49
C ILE A 99 -13.56 16.33 6.81
N PRO A 100 -13.89 17.23 5.86
CA PRO A 100 -14.88 18.27 6.11
C PRO A 100 -16.25 17.65 6.38
N THR A 101 -17.03 18.34 7.21
CA THR A 101 -18.46 18.06 7.34
C THR A 101 -19.18 18.36 6.03
N TYR A 102 -20.40 17.83 5.87
CA TYR A 102 -21.20 18.07 4.67
C TYR A 102 -21.40 19.56 4.39
N ASP A 103 -21.74 20.34 5.43
CA ASP A 103 -22.02 21.77 5.30
C ASP A 103 -20.75 22.57 4.91
N GLU A 104 -19.59 22.24 5.48
CA GLU A 104 -18.31 22.83 5.10
C GLU A 104 -17.95 22.50 3.64
N ALA A 105 -18.12 21.24 3.23
CA ALA A 105 -17.88 20.83 1.85
C ALA A 105 -18.85 21.52 0.87
N PHE A 106 -20.12 21.68 1.25
CA PHE A 106 -21.14 22.38 0.48
C PHE A 106 -20.81 23.87 0.31
N ALA A 107 -20.40 24.54 1.40
CA ALA A 107 -19.97 25.93 1.37
C ALA A 107 -18.73 26.13 0.49
N ILE A 108 -17.71 25.26 0.62
CA ILE A 108 -16.51 25.29 -0.23
C ILE A 108 -16.88 25.11 -1.70
N TYR A 109 -17.80 24.19 -2.01
CA TYR A 109 -18.16 23.88 -3.39
C TYR A 109 -19.01 24.98 -4.02
N TRP A 110 -20.04 25.47 -3.34
CA TRP A 110 -21.00 26.44 -3.92
C TRP A 110 -20.64 27.90 -3.67
N GLY A 111 -19.70 28.19 -2.77
CA GLY A 111 -19.27 29.56 -2.48
C GLY A 111 -20.32 30.41 -1.76
N GLU A 112 -21.38 29.80 -1.22
CA GLU A 112 -22.22 30.45 -0.22
C GLU A 112 -21.49 30.32 1.11
N GLU A 113 -21.02 31.45 1.66
CA GLU A 113 -20.76 31.53 3.09
C GLU A 113 -22.05 31.09 3.78
N GLY A 114 -22.03 29.87 4.34
CA GLY A 114 -23.18 29.37 5.10
C GLY A 114 -23.60 30.42 6.11
N PRO A 115 -24.90 30.49 6.47
CA PRO A 115 -25.38 31.47 7.44
C PRO A 115 -24.43 31.46 8.63
N GLU A 116 -23.80 32.62 8.89
CA GLU A 116 -22.81 32.78 9.95
C GLU A 116 -23.45 32.31 11.25
N ASP A 117 -23.11 31.08 11.69
CA ASP A 117 -23.54 30.59 12.97
C ASP A 117 -22.71 31.39 13.99
N ASP A 118 -23.33 32.45 14.50
CA ASP A 118 -22.83 33.44 15.47
C ASP A 118 -22.52 32.81 16.85
N SER A 119 -22.27 31.50 16.90
CA SER A 119 -21.91 30.76 18.10
C SER A 119 -20.42 30.46 18.13
N ASP A 120 -19.76 31.12 19.07
CA ASP A 120 -18.50 30.76 19.72
C ASP A 120 -17.19 31.23 19.08
N GLU A 121 -16.88 32.48 19.44
CA GLU A 121 -15.69 32.93 20.20
C GLU A 121 -14.68 31.84 20.66
N VAL A 122 -14.13 31.03 19.75
CA VAL A 122 -12.88 30.30 20.00
C VAL A 122 -11.78 30.96 19.19
N GLY A 123 -11.01 31.81 19.87
CA GLY A 123 -9.92 32.62 19.32
C GLY A 123 -8.90 31.80 18.53
N ARG A 124 -9.13 31.66 17.22
CA ARG A 124 -8.09 31.28 16.26
C ARG A 124 -7.33 32.54 15.92
N HIS A 125 -6.19 32.74 16.60
CA HIS A 125 -5.10 33.60 16.14
C HIS A 125 -4.65 33.11 14.75
N ARG A 126 -5.34 33.57 13.69
CA ARG A 126 -4.83 33.46 12.32
C ARG A 126 -3.62 34.37 12.23
N GLY A 127 -2.46 33.74 12.14
CA GLY A 127 -1.18 34.38 11.89
C GLY A 127 -1.29 35.37 10.75
N ARG A 128 -0.87 36.59 11.07
CA ARG A 128 -0.63 37.73 10.20
C ARG A 128 0.03 37.28 8.89
N GLY A 129 -0.65 37.55 7.78
CA GLY A 129 -0.15 37.32 6.43
C GLY A 129 1.23 37.93 6.24
N VAL A 130 2.16 37.11 5.76
CA VAL A 130 3.38 37.58 5.15
C VAL A 130 3.00 37.93 3.71
N ASP A 131 2.82 39.22 3.45
CA ASP A 131 2.83 39.82 2.11
C ASP A 131 4.25 39.66 1.53
N GLY A 132 4.57 38.42 1.13
CA GLY A 132 5.78 38.07 0.41
C GLY A 132 5.51 38.12 -1.07
N GLU A 133 5.84 39.25 -1.69
CA GLU A 133 5.91 39.44 -3.14
C GLU A 133 6.79 38.33 -3.75
N ILE A 134 6.15 37.30 -4.31
CA ILE A 134 6.82 36.28 -5.13
C ILE A 134 7.24 37.00 -6.41
N LYS A 135 8.51 37.41 -6.46
CA LYS A 135 9.13 37.86 -7.70
C LYS A 135 9.27 36.66 -8.62
N ASP A 136 8.49 36.67 -9.70
CA ASP A 136 8.69 35.86 -10.89
C ASP A 136 10.10 36.08 -11.42
N ASP A 137 10.98 35.13 -11.10
CA ASP A 137 12.35 35.06 -11.60
C ASP A 137 12.36 34.49 -13.03
N GLU A 138 13.29 35.03 -13.81
CA GLU A 138 13.23 35.11 -15.26
C GLU A 138 13.23 33.78 -16.02
N THR A 139 12.49 33.87 -17.12
CA THR A 139 12.39 33.02 -18.29
C THR A 139 13.75 32.45 -18.77
N VAL A 140 14.09 31.21 -18.39
CA VAL A 140 15.13 30.44 -19.07
C VAL A 140 14.53 29.73 -20.27
N LYS A 141 14.91 30.20 -21.45
CA LYS A 141 14.54 29.67 -22.76
C LYS A 141 15.55 28.59 -23.15
N ASP A 142 15.27 27.34 -22.80
CA ASP A 142 16.02 26.18 -23.31
C ASP A 142 15.25 25.56 -24.48
N GLU A 143 15.79 25.82 -25.67
CA GLU A 143 15.53 25.08 -26.90
C GLU A 143 16.34 23.78 -26.82
N ASP A 144 15.69 22.64 -26.58
CA ASP A 144 16.26 21.35 -26.97
C ASP A 144 15.19 20.47 -27.59
N GLU A 145 15.38 20.30 -28.89
CA GLU A 145 14.64 19.56 -29.88
C GLU A 145 15.16 18.12 -29.85
N ASP A 146 14.41 17.18 -29.26
CA ASP A 146 14.72 15.76 -29.42
C ASP A 146 13.49 14.97 -29.92
N GLU A 147 13.63 14.55 -31.18
CA GLU A 147 12.66 13.90 -32.04
C GLU A 147 12.76 12.37 -31.84
N GLU A 148 12.03 11.80 -30.87
CA GLU A 148 11.89 10.34 -30.76
C GLU A 148 10.63 9.82 -31.46
N LYS A 149 10.89 8.96 -32.46
CA LYS A 149 9.92 8.34 -33.36
C LYS A 149 9.11 7.25 -32.66
N GLU A 150 7.79 7.44 -32.61
CA GLU A 150 6.84 6.41 -32.20
C GLU A 150 6.83 5.24 -33.19
N THR A 151 7.01 4.02 -32.68
CA THR A 151 6.74 2.80 -33.45
C THR A 151 5.40 2.18 -33.02
N PRO A 152 4.57 1.72 -33.98
CA PRO A 152 3.23 1.20 -33.67
C PRO A 152 3.31 -0.19 -33.03
N ILE A 153 2.91 -0.28 -31.76
CA ILE A 153 2.79 -1.54 -31.00
C ILE A 153 1.58 -2.32 -31.51
N LYS A 154 1.83 -3.38 -32.30
CA LYS A 154 0.82 -4.37 -32.69
C LYS A 154 0.38 -5.20 -31.47
N ARG A 155 -0.84 -4.93 -30.98
CA ARG A 155 -1.52 -5.74 -29.97
C ARG A 155 -1.94 -7.09 -30.56
N GLU A 156 -1.24 -8.16 -30.20
CA GLU A 156 -1.71 -9.52 -30.43
C GLU A 156 -2.81 -9.89 -29.42
N ARG A 157 -4.00 -10.24 -29.95
CA ARG A 157 -5.14 -10.74 -29.19
C ARG A 157 -4.80 -12.10 -28.57
N LYS A 158 -4.52 -12.11 -27.26
CA LYS A 158 -4.39 -13.32 -26.44
C LYS A 158 -5.77 -14.01 -26.34
N ARG A 159 -5.86 -15.26 -26.79
CA ARG A 159 -7.07 -16.09 -26.69
C ARG A 159 -7.38 -16.39 -25.22
N LYS A 160 -8.58 -16.02 -24.76
CA LYS A 160 -9.15 -16.34 -23.45
C LYS A 160 -9.19 -17.86 -23.28
N LYS A 161 -8.47 -18.38 -22.28
CA LYS A 161 -8.60 -19.76 -21.80
C LYS A 161 -9.90 -19.83 -20.98
N LYS A 162 -10.74 -20.81 -21.28
CA LYS A 162 -12.03 -21.05 -20.61
C LYS A 162 -11.75 -21.43 -19.16
N GLU A 163 -12.15 -20.60 -18.21
CA GLU A 163 -12.20 -20.96 -16.79
C GLU A 163 -13.24 -22.08 -16.59
N PRO A 164 -12.99 -23.06 -15.71
CA PRO A 164 -14.00 -24.03 -15.32
C PRO A 164 -15.13 -23.32 -14.55
N GLU A 165 -16.37 -23.63 -14.91
CA GLU A 165 -17.54 -23.15 -14.17
C GLU A 165 -17.48 -23.73 -12.74
N PRO A 166 -17.62 -22.89 -11.69
CA PRO A 166 -17.68 -23.39 -10.32
C PRO A 166 -18.94 -24.24 -10.14
N GLU A 167 -18.78 -25.44 -9.58
CA GLU A 167 -19.90 -26.27 -9.13
C GLU A 167 -20.67 -25.49 -8.05
N GLU A 168 -21.97 -25.26 -8.29
CA GLU A 168 -22.90 -24.74 -7.29
C GLU A 168 -23.01 -25.76 -6.15
N VAL A 169 -22.32 -25.48 -5.05
CA VAL A 169 -22.52 -26.18 -3.78
C VAL A 169 -23.79 -25.61 -3.17
N GLU A 170 -24.83 -26.44 -2.98
CA GLU A 170 -26.07 -26.05 -2.31
C GLU A 170 -25.74 -25.47 -0.93
N GLU A 171 -25.94 -24.16 -0.77
CA GLU A 171 -25.89 -23.44 0.50
C GLU A 171 -27.06 -23.93 1.37
N GLY A 172 -26.87 -25.05 2.06
CA GLY A 172 -27.72 -25.42 3.18
C GLY A 172 -27.65 -24.32 4.23
N GLU A 173 -28.78 -23.85 4.73
CA GLU A 173 -28.87 -22.88 5.83
C GLU A 173 -28.20 -23.49 7.07
N VAL A 174 -26.89 -23.25 7.23
CA VAL A 174 -26.16 -23.69 8.43
C VAL A 174 -26.60 -22.77 9.55
N GLU A 175 -27.47 -23.27 10.44
CA GLU A 175 -27.79 -22.60 11.70
C GLU A 175 -26.47 -22.28 12.41
N GLY A 176 -26.14 -20.99 12.51
CA GLY A 176 -24.90 -20.53 13.13
C GLY A 176 -24.75 -21.01 14.57
N CYS A 177 -23.52 -20.94 15.10
CA CYS A 177 -23.26 -21.36 16.47
C CYS A 177 -24.16 -20.57 17.45
N PRO A 178 -24.90 -21.23 18.35
CA PRO A 178 -25.82 -20.57 19.27
C PRO A 178 -25.13 -19.59 20.23
N HIS A 179 -23.80 -19.68 20.35
CA HIS A 179 -22.97 -18.81 21.18
C HIS A 179 -22.31 -17.65 20.40
N GLY A 180 -22.69 -17.44 19.14
CA GLY A 180 -22.22 -16.32 18.32
C GLY A 180 -20.88 -16.53 17.62
N GLY A 181 -20.32 -17.75 17.66
CA GLY A 181 -19.13 -18.14 16.88
C GLY A 181 -19.46 -18.59 15.45
N THR A 182 -18.42 -18.78 14.65
CA THR A 182 -18.48 -19.36 13.31
C THR A 182 -18.32 -20.88 13.38
N PHE A 183 -19.34 -21.60 12.91
CA PHE A 183 -19.37 -23.07 12.96
C PHE A 183 -18.24 -23.65 12.10
N GLY A 184 -17.39 -24.49 12.69
CA GLY A 184 -16.25 -25.10 12.01
C GLY A 184 -14.97 -24.23 11.96
N THR A 185 -14.94 -23.02 12.50
CA THR A 185 -13.72 -22.18 12.54
C THR A 185 -13.27 -21.92 13.98
N ASP A 186 -14.19 -21.51 14.86
CA ASP A 186 -13.86 -21.12 16.25
C ASP A 186 -13.90 -22.32 17.22
N ILE A 187 -13.49 -23.51 16.77
CA ILE A 187 -13.54 -24.72 17.61
C ILE A 187 -12.54 -24.60 18.77
N ASP A 188 -13.03 -24.84 19.99
CA ASP A 188 -12.28 -24.75 21.25
C ASP A 188 -11.76 -23.34 21.63
N GLU A 189 -12.10 -22.29 20.88
CA GLU A 189 -11.73 -20.90 21.21
C GLU A 189 -12.68 -20.23 22.20
N LEU A 190 -13.96 -20.65 22.22
CA LEU A 190 -14.97 -20.12 23.14
C LEU A 190 -15.06 -20.99 24.40
N ASP A 191 -15.11 -20.38 25.58
CA ASP A 191 -15.32 -21.09 26.85
C ASP A 191 -16.59 -21.96 26.83
N ALA A 192 -17.61 -21.52 26.07
CA ALA A 192 -18.88 -22.23 25.87
C ALA A 192 -18.73 -23.58 25.14
N CYS A 193 -17.66 -23.79 24.37
CA CYS A 193 -17.40 -25.06 23.65
C CYS A 193 -17.23 -26.22 24.64
N ASN A 194 -16.61 -25.98 25.79
CA ASN A 194 -16.33 -27.00 26.80
C ASN A 194 -17.49 -27.19 27.79
N GLU A 195 -18.26 -26.13 28.06
CA GLU A 195 -19.26 -26.14 29.14
C GLU A 195 -20.70 -26.37 28.66
N ILE A 196 -21.04 -25.93 27.44
CA ILE A 196 -22.45 -25.79 27.00
C ILE A 196 -22.74 -26.58 25.72
N CYS A 197 -21.73 -26.90 24.92
CA CYS A 197 -21.95 -27.55 23.63
C CYS A 197 -22.32 -29.04 23.78
N ASP A 198 -23.38 -29.46 23.10
CA ASP A 198 -23.76 -30.87 23.01
C ASP A 198 -22.66 -31.67 22.28
N GLU A 199 -22.32 -32.87 22.76
CA GLU A 199 -21.26 -33.71 22.17
C GLU A 199 -21.51 -34.01 20.67
N GLU A 200 -22.77 -34.08 20.25
CA GLU A 200 -23.16 -34.29 18.85
C GLU A 200 -22.87 -33.05 17.99
N LYS A 201 -23.24 -31.86 18.47
CA LYS A 201 -22.94 -30.59 17.80
C LYS A 201 -21.44 -30.28 17.75
N TRP A 202 -20.71 -30.65 18.80
CA TRP A 202 -19.25 -30.51 18.81
C TRP A 202 -18.61 -31.43 17.77
N LYS A 203 -19.09 -32.67 17.59
CA LYS A 203 -18.61 -33.57 16.53
C LYS A 203 -18.87 -33.03 15.13
N ASP A 204 -20.05 -32.49 14.89
CA ASP A 204 -20.40 -31.87 13.61
C ASP A 204 -19.51 -30.64 13.34
N CYS A 205 -19.26 -29.81 14.36
CA CYS A 205 -18.35 -28.65 14.28
C CYS A 205 -16.91 -29.08 13.99
N ALA A 206 -16.43 -30.15 14.63
CA ALA A 206 -15.09 -30.70 14.41
C ALA A 206 -14.94 -31.27 12.99
N GLN A 207 -15.97 -31.94 12.47
CA GLN A 207 -15.97 -32.47 11.11
C GLN A 207 -15.95 -31.34 10.07
N GLU A 208 -16.70 -30.27 10.32
CA GLU A 208 -16.70 -29.10 9.44
C GLU A 208 -15.35 -28.37 9.45
N ASN A 209 -14.70 -28.27 10.62
CA ASN A 209 -13.34 -27.73 10.71
C ASN A 209 -12.32 -28.55 9.89
N GLU A 210 -12.37 -29.88 9.98
CA GLU A 210 -11.49 -30.75 9.17
C GLU A 210 -11.71 -30.54 7.66
N ARG A 211 -12.97 -30.32 7.25
CA ARG A 211 -13.31 -30.01 5.86
C ARG A 211 -12.72 -28.68 5.42
N LEU A 212 -12.88 -27.62 6.21
CA LEU A 212 -12.35 -26.28 5.91
C LEU A 212 -10.82 -26.28 5.83
N GLU A 213 -10.13 -26.92 6.80
CA GLU A 213 -8.67 -27.06 6.75
C GLU A 213 -8.18 -27.77 5.49
N LYS A 214 -8.91 -28.79 5.04
CA LYS A 214 -8.55 -29.55 3.84
C LYS A 214 -8.73 -28.69 2.58
N GLU A 215 -9.84 -27.95 2.48
CA GLU A 215 -10.09 -27.03 1.38
C GLU A 215 -9.04 -25.91 1.32
N GLU A 216 -8.61 -25.36 2.46
CA GLU A 216 -7.52 -24.38 2.51
C GLU A 216 -6.19 -24.98 2.04
N LYS A 217 -5.82 -26.17 2.53
CA LYS A 217 -4.61 -26.89 2.08
C LYS A 217 -4.63 -27.20 0.58
N GLU A 218 -5.80 -27.49 0.01
CA GLU A 218 -5.94 -27.70 -1.44
C GLU A 218 -5.78 -26.38 -2.22
N LYS A 219 -6.40 -25.28 -1.75
CA LYS A 219 -6.23 -23.94 -2.33
C LYS A 219 -4.78 -23.47 -2.28
N GLU A 220 -4.05 -23.74 -1.19
CA GLU A 220 -2.62 -23.45 -1.08
C GLU A 220 -1.79 -24.23 -2.11
N LYS A 221 -2.03 -25.54 -2.24
CA LYS A 221 -1.35 -26.38 -3.25
C LYS A 221 -1.63 -25.94 -4.69
N GLU A 222 -2.83 -25.47 -4.98
CA GLU A 222 -3.15 -24.91 -6.30
C GLU A 222 -2.38 -23.61 -6.56
N LYS A 223 -2.36 -22.69 -5.58
CA LYS A 223 -1.55 -21.45 -5.65
C LYS A 223 -0.07 -21.75 -5.84
N GLU A 224 0.48 -22.78 -5.21
CA GLU A 224 1.86 -23.23 -5.42
C GLU A 224 2.10 -23.74 -6.85
N LYS A 225 1.21 -24.61 -7.36
CA LYS A 225 1.31 -25.12 -8.75
C LYS A 225 1.22 -24.01 -9.80
N GLU A 226 0.38 -23.00 -9.59
CA GLU A 226 0.28 -21.85 -10.49
C GLU A 226 1.58 -21.04 -10.50
N LYS A 227 2.22 -20.86 -9.34
CA LYS A 227 3.52 -20.20 -9.21
C LYS A 227 4.63 -20.98 -9.94
N GLU A 228 4.65 -22.31 -9.86
CA GLU A 228 5.65 -23.15 -10.53
C GLU A 228 5.43 -23.26 -12.06
N GLY A 229 4.18 -23.25 -12.53
CA GLY A 229 3.84 -23.41 -13.95
C GLY A 229 4.05 -22.18 -14.84
N GLY A 230 4.16 -20.97 -14.25
CA GLY A 230 4.22 -19.70 -14.99
C GLY A 230 5.58 -19.34 -15.62
N GLY A 231 6.66 -20.06 -15.32
CA GLY A 231 8.04 -19.61 -15.57
C GLY A 231 8.71 -19.98 -16.91
N THR A 232 8.12 -20.82 -17.77
CA THR A 232 8.90 -21.47 -18.87
C THR A 232 8.77 -20.86 -20.27
N GLY A 233 8.16 -19.67 -20.42
CA GLY A 233 7.73 -19.19 -21.74
C GLY A 233 8.27 -17.84 -22.19
N ARG A 234 9.58 -17.70 -22.45
CA ARG A 234 10.17 -16.82 -23.50
C ARG A 234 11.70 -16.74 -23.41
N ARG A 235 12.42 -17.83 -23.76
CA ARG A 235 13.77 -17.67 -24.31
C ARG A 235 13.62 -17.20 -25.76
N GLY A 236 13.53 -15.88 -25.91
CA GLY A 236 13.62 -15.24 -27.21
C GLY A 236 14.98 -15.58 -27.83
N THR A 237 14.94 -16.35 -28.91
CA THR A 237 16.08 -16.61 -29.79
C THR A 237 16.38 -15.33 -30.57
N GLY A 238 17.11 -14.42 -29.90
CA GLY A 238 17.67 -13.21 -30.49
C GLY A 238 18.72 -13.56 -31.55
N ARG A 239 18.28 -13.51 -32.79
CA ARG A 239 18.96 -13.77 -34.06
C ARG A 239 20.12 -12.77 -34.24
N ARG A 240 21.37 -13.26 -34.23
CA ARG A 240 22.56 -12.48 -34.65
C ARG A 240 22.42 -12.09 -36.14
N ARG A 241 22.62 -10.82 -36.44
CA ARG A 241 23.04 -10.31 -37.75
C ARG A 241 24.19 -9.35 -37.52
#